data_AF-A0A0F3GKV6-F1
#
_entry.id   AF-A0A0F3GKV6-F1
#
_cell.length_a   1.000
_cell.length_b   1.000
_cell.length_c   1.000
_cell.angle_alpha   90.00
_cell.angle_beta   90.00
_cell.angle_gamma   90.00
#
_symmetry.space_group_name_H-M   'P 1'
#
loop_
_entity.id
_entity.type
_entity.pdbx_description
1 polymer ?
#
loop_
_entity_poly.entity_id
_entity_poly.type
_entity_poly.pdbx_seq_one_letter_code
_entity_poly.pdbx_strand_id
1 'polypeptide(L)' 'MEDSNIMPEISDIIFYSSANGNVHVEVFFNDETFWLSQKRMASLFGVEPHTITYHLKEIFKSRDIQK' A
#
# COMPACT_ATOMS: atom_id res chain seq x y z
N MET A 1 -0.18 -2.42 -32.00
CA MET A 1 0.58 -2.17 -30.77
C MET A 1 -0.50 -2.04 -29.72
N GLU A 2 -0.98 -3.17 -29.22
CA GLU A 2 -1.90 -3.19 -28.08
C GLU A 2 -1.04 -2.83 -26.88
N ASP A 3 -1.16 -1.59 -26.39
CA ASP A 3 -0.71 -1.28 -25.04
C ASP A 3 -1.59 -2.10 -24.11
N SER A 4 -1.09 -3.28 -23.77
CA SER A 4 -1.70 -4.20 -22.82
C SER A 4 -1.91 -3.45 -21.52
N ASN A 5 -3.13 -2.99 -21.32
CA ASN A 5 -3.66 -2.53 -20.06
C ASN A 5 -3.66 -3.74 -19.13
N ILE A 6 -2.52 -3.96 -18.47
CA ILE A 6 -2.37 -4.97 -17.43
C ILE A 6 -3.14 -4.43 -16.25
N MET A 7 -4.46 -4.63 -16.26
CA MET A 7 -5.29 -4.51 -15.06
C MET A 7 -4.97 -5.76 -14.24
N PRO A 8 -4.31 -5.62 -13.08
CA PRO A 8 -3.89 -6.78 -12.31
C PRO A 8 -5.11 -7.59 -11.85
N GLU A 9 -5.26 -8.81 -12.35
CA GLU A 9 -6.32 -9.77 -12.02
C GLU A 9 -6.05 -10.38 -10.63
N ILE A 10 -6.57 -9.75 -9.56
CA ILE A 10 -6.78 -10.23 -8.17
C ILE A 10 -5.58 -10.90 -7.44
N SER A 11 -4.43 -11.11 -8.09
CA SER A 11 -3.34 -11.97 -7.61
C SER A 11 -1.96 -11.56 -8.10
N ASP A 12 -1.82 -10.38 -8.69
CA ASP A 12 -0.52 -9.88 -9.11
C ASP A 12 0.24 -9.32 -7.92
N ILE A 13 1.25 -10.05 -7.50
CA ILE A 13 2.26 -9.60 -6.57
C ILE A 13 3.11 -8.54 -7.29
N ILE A 14 2.87 -7.26 -7.00
CA ILE A 14 3.63 -6.15 -7.62
C ILE A 14 4.81 -5.76 -6.75
N PHE A 15 6.03 -5.79 -7.31
CA PHE A 15 7.25 -5.44 -6.60
C PHE A 15 7.61 -3.97 -6.77
N TYR A 16 7.48 -3.18 -5.70
CA TYR A 16 7.93 -1.79 -5.67
C TYR A 16 9.33 -1.66 -5.06
N SER A 17 10.31 -1.33 -5.89
CA SER A 17 11.64 -0.94 -5.42
C SER A 17 11.65 0.55 -5.04
N SER A 18 12.03 0.84 -3.79
CA SER A 18 12.42 2.20 -3.40
C SER A 18 13.66 2.64 -4.19
N ALA A 19 13.96 3.95 -4.25
CA ALA A 19 15.15 4.49 -4.92
C ALA A 19 16.47 3.80 -4.48
N ASN A 20 16.47 3.16 -3.32
CA ASN A 20 17.60 2.39 -2.77
C ASN A 20 17.58 0.89 -3.14
N GLY A 21 16.72 0.46 -4.08
CA GLY A 21 16.79 -0.82 -4.81
C GLY A 21 16.37 -2.09 -4.07
N ASN A 22 16.16 -2.06 -2.75
CA ASN A 22 16.11 -3.30 -1.94
C ASN A 22 14.76 -3.63 -1.30
N VAL A 23 13.70 -2.87 -1.57
CA VAL A 23 12.40 -3.12 -0.97
C VAL A 23 11.56 -3.96 -1.94
N HIS A 24 11.00 -5.04 -1.45
CA HIS A 24 10.13 -5.96 -2.20
C HIS A 24 8.87 -6.17 -1.38
N VAL A 25 7.75 -5.59 -1.81
CA VAL A 25 6.50 -5.59 -1.04
C VAL A 25 5.42 -6.28 -1.84
N GLU A 26 4.85 -7.34 -1.30
CA GLU A 26 3.69 -8.01 -1.90
C GLU A 26 2.41 -7.23 -1.58
N VAL A 27 1.66 -6.87 -2.62
CA VAL A 27 0.40 -6.13 -2.50
C VAL A 27 -0.72 -6.90 -3.20
N PHE A 28 -1.94 -6.81 -2.66
CA PHE A 28 -3.11 -7.29 -3.38
C PHE A 28 -3.75 -6.10 -4.10
N PHE A 29 -3.99 -6.23 -5.40
CA PHE A 29 -4.67 -5.20 -6.18
C PHE A 29 -6.11 -5.65 -6.48
N ASN A 30 -7.08 -4.81 -6.11
CA ASN A 30 -8.48 -5.04 -6.41
C ASN A 30 -9.22 -3.70 -6.55
N ASP A 31 -10.10 -3.57 -7.54
CA ASP A 31 -10.92 -2.37 -7.76
C ASP A 31 -10.12 -1.06 -7.68
N GLU A 32 -9.01 -0.99 -8.42
CA GLU A 32 -8.09 0.17 -8.43
C GLU A 32 -7.45 0.51 -7.06
N THR A 33 -7.59 -0.39 -6.10
CA THR A 33 -7.12 -0.22 -4.72
C THR A 33 -6.02 -1.21 -4.38
N PHE A 34 -4.93 -0.69 -3.81
CA PHE A 34 -3.86 -1.51 -3.24
C PHE A 34 -4.14 -1.85 -1.78
N TRP A 35 -4.18 -3.14 -1.48
CA TRP A 35 -4.35 -3.67 -0.15
C TRP A 35 -3.00 -4.17 0.38
N LEU A 36 -2.58 -3.57 1.50
CA LEU A 36 -1.35 -3.91 2.20
C LEU A 36 -1.61 -4.03 3.70
N SER A 37 -0.84 -4.90 4.38
CA SER A 37 -0.73 -4.81 5.83
C SER A 37 0.06 -3.56 6.24
N GLN A 38 -0.17 -3.06 7.46
CA GLN A 38 0.56 -1.89 7.98
C GLN A 38 2.08 -2.10 7.97
N LYS A 39 2.55 -3.34 8.22
CA LYS A 39 3.97 -3.71 8.17
C LYS A 39 4.55 -3.54 6.75
N ARG A 40 3.81 -3.99 5.74
CA ARG A 40 4.21 -3.88 4.33
C ARG A 40 4.23 -2.42 3.87
N MET A 41 3.23 -1.65 4.29
CA MET A 41 3.18 -0.20 4.07
C MET A 41 4.38 0.52 4.68
N ALA A 42 4.77 0.14 5.90
CA ALA A 42 5.96 0.64 6.56
C ALA A 42 7.25 0.34 5.77
N SER A 43 7.42 -0.89 5.29
CA SER A 43 8.54 -1.25 4.42
C SER A 43 8.58 -0.44 3.12
N LEU A 44 7.42 -0.22 2.48
CA LEU A 44 7.31 0.57 1.25
C LEU A 44 7.77 2.02 1.45
N PHE A 45 7.33 2.66 2.54
CA PHE A 45 7.66 4.06 2.83
C PHE A 45 8.98 4.23 3.60
N GLY A 46 9.66 3.15 3.99
CA GLY A 46 10.89 3.21 4.78
C GLY A 46 10.68 3.79 6.18
N VAL A 47 9.52 3.54 6.78
CA VAL A 47 9.16 4.00 8.13
C VAL A 47 8.89 2.81 9.05
N GLU A 48 8.77 3.07 10.34
CA GLU A 48 8.37 2.05 11.31
C GLU A 48 6.85 1.77 11.26
N PRO A 49 6.39 0.54 11.53
CA PRO A 49 4.96 0.20 11.53
C PRO A 49 4.09 1.08 12.42
N HIS A 50 4.62 1.55 13.55
CA HIS A 50 3.89 2.43 14.46
C HIS A 50 3.57 3.80 13.85
N THR A 51 4.39 4.28 12.91
CA THR A 51 4.15 5.52 12.16
C THR A 51 2.90 5.38 11.29
N ILE A 52 2.73 4.24 10.61
CA ILE A 52 1.52 3.93 9.84
C ILE A 52 0.29 3.88 10.78
N THR A 53 0.40 3.19 11.91
CA THR A 53 -0.68 3.14 12.91
C THR A 53 -1.08 4.53 13.40
N TYR A 54 -0.10 5.41 13.66
CA TYR A 54 -0.34 6.79 14.06
C TYR A 54 -1.12 7.56 13.00
N HIS A 55 -0.68 7.52 11.74
CA HIS A 55 -1.38 8.22 10.65
C HIS A 55 -2.79 7.68 10.43
N LEU A 56 -3.00 6.36 10.51
CA LEU A 56 -4.35 5.79 10.44
C LEU A 56 -5.25 6.33 11.56
N LYS A 57 -4.75 6.39 12.80
CA LYS A 57 -5.51 6.96 13.93
C LYS A 57 -5.87 8.43 13.68
N GLU A 58 -4.92 9.24 13.23
CA GLU A 58 -5.19 10.66 12.92
C GLU A 58 -6.17 10.80 11.75
N ILE A 59 -6.09 9.95 10.72
CA ILE A 59 -7.07 9.92 9.62
C ILE A 59 -8.47 9.59 10.16
N PHE A 60 -8.63 8.53 10.95
CA PHE A 60 -9.93 8.16 11.53
C PHE A 60 -10.48 9.23 12.48
N LYS A 61 -9.61 9.89 13.25
CA LYS A 61 -9.98 11.01 14.12
C LYS A 61 -10.38 12.26 13.33
N SER A 62 -9.64 12.57 12.26
CA SER A 62 -9.91 13.73 11.40
C SER A 62 -11.17 13.57 10.55
N ARG A 63 -11.52 12.32 10.21
CA ARG A 63 -12.70 11.99 9.42
C ARG A 63 -13.99 11.96 10.23
N ASP A 64 -13.95 12.38 11.49
CA ASP A 64 -15.09 12.58 12.37
C ASP A 64 -16.17 11.53 12.09
N ILE A 65 -15.84 10.27 12.39
CA ILE A 65 -16.85 9.24 12.60
C ILE A 65 -17.68 9.71 13.79
N GLN A 66 -18.65 10.58 13.50
CA GLN A 66 -19.72 10.93 14.41
C GLN A 66 -20.34 9.61 14.83
N LYS A 67 -20.19 9.33 16.12
CA LYS A 67 -20.94 8.29 16.82
C LYS A 67 -22.43 8.42 16.56
#